data_AF-A0A2S8IW72-F1
#
_entry.id   AF-A0A2S8IW72-F1
#
_cell.length_a   1.000
_cell.length_b   1.000
_cell.length_c   1.000
_cell.angle_alpha   90.00
_cell.angle_beta   90.00
_cell.angle_gamma   90.00
#
_symmetry.space_group_name_H-M   'P 1'
#
loop_
_entity.id
_entity.type
_entity.pdbx_description
1 polymer ?
#
loop_
_entity_poly.entity_id
_entity_poly.type
_entity_poly.pdbx_seq_one_letter_code
_entity_poly.pdbx_strand_id
1 'polypeptide(L)' 'MSNRTREHRPSLRQVQDCVTEMRRWLATDDNSAVLMAHLRGAPVDPAWLSTYRRLRRDLSRSVGTARRSPGPSPARPSAN' A
#
# COMPACT_ATOMS: atom_id res chain seq x y z
N MET A 1 35.69 -2.16 9.11
CA MET A 1 34.59 -3.12 8.92
C MET A 1 33.30 -2.32 8.81
N SER A 2 32.90 -1.99 7.58
CA SER A 2 31.90 -0.95 7.30
C SER A 2 30.46 -1.45 7.49
N ASN A 3 29.70 -0.65 8.25
CA ASN A 3 28.26 -0.77 8.46
C ASN A 3 27.52 -1.00 7.14
N ARG A 4 26.94 -2.20 6.98
CA ARG A 4 25.88 -2.44 6.00
C ARG A 4 24.64 -1.69 6.47
N THR A 5 24.47 -0.46 6.00
CA THR A 5 23.27 0.34 6.13
C THR A 5 22.08 -0.43 5.57
N ARG A 6 21.30 -1.06 6.47
CA ARG A 6 19.98 -1.66 6.24
C ARG A 6 18.90 -0.57 6.05
N GLU A 7 19.21 0.48 5.33
CA GLU A 7 18.37 1.66 5.26
C GLU A 7 17.79 1.77 3.82
N HIS A 8 16.45 1.79 3.71
CA HIS A 8 15.63 2.14 2.52
C HIS A 8 14.86 1.04 1.74
N ARG A 9 14.58 -0.15 2.30
CA ARG A 9 13.52 -1.05 1.75
C ARG A 9 12.18 -1.17 2.50
N PRO A 10 11.82 -0.34 3.51
CA PRO A 10 10.59 -0.54 4.26
C PRO A 10 9.32 -0.16 3.47
N SER A 11 9.40 0.77 2.52
CA SER A 11 8.22 1.34 1.88
C SER A 11 7.57 0.43 0.83
N LEU A 12 8.37 -0.28 0.02
CA LEU A 12 7.84 -1.28 -0.92
C LEU A 12 7.24 -2.49 -0.20
N ARG A 13 7.86 -2.92 0.91
CA ARG A 13 7.31 -3.98 1.75
C ARG A 13 5.97 -3.59 2.37
N GLN A 14 5.87 -2.35 2.85
CA GLN A 14 4.61 -1.81 3.36
C GLN A 14 3.50 -1.78 2.29
N VAL A 15 3.83 -1.42 1.04
CA VAL A 15 2.88 -1.50 -0.08
C VAL A 15 2.45 -2.94 -0.32
N GLN A 16 3.39 -3.89 -0.34
CA GLN A 16 3.08 -5.32 -0.52
C GLN A 16 2.18 -5.88 0.58
N ASP A 17 2.43 -5.50 1.84
CA ASP A 17 1.64 -5.91 2.99
C ASP A 17 0.19 -5.37 2.85
N CYS A 18 0.01 -4.09 2.52
CA CYS A 18 -1.31 -3.51 2.29
C CYS A 18 -2.05 -4.12 1.09
N VAL A 19 -1.35 -4.45 0.00
CA VAL A 19 -1.95 -5.14 -1.16
C VAL A 19 -2.40 -6.55 -0.77
N THR A 20 -1.58 -7.26 0.02
CA THR A 20 -1.89 -8.61 0.49
C THR A 20 -3.12 -8.61 1.40
N GLU A 21 -3.20 -7.64 2.31
CA GLU A 21 -4.35 -7.45 3.20
C GLU A 21 -5.63 -7.17 2.40
N MET A 22 -5.59 -6.23 1.45
CA MET A 22 -6.73 -5.93 0.58
C MET A 22 -7.17 -7.15 -0.23
N ARG A 23 -6.23 -7.92 -0.80
CA ARG A 23 -6.54 -9.15 -1.54
C ARG A 23 -7.17 -10.20 -0.65
N ARG A 24 -6.64 -10.42 0.55
CA ARG A 24 -7.19 -11.38 1.51
C ARG A 24 -8.60 -11.01 1.92
N TRP A 25 -8.84 -9.72 2.17
CA TRP A 25 -10.17 -9.24 2.52
C TRP A 25 -11.17 -9.45 1.37
N LEU A 26 -10.79 -9.15 0.13
CA LEU A 26 -11.63 -9.40 -1.06
C LEU A 26 -11.90 -10.89 -1.30
N ALA A 27 -10.95 -11.75 -0.97
CA ALA A 27 -11.08 -13.21 -1.09
C ALA A 27 -11.89 -13.83 0.06
N THR A 28 -12.20 -13.07 1.11
CA THR A 28 -13.04 -13.53 2.22
C THR A 28 -14.49 -13.24 1.88
N ASP A 29 -15.35 -14.27 2.00
CA ASP A 29 -16.79 -14.12 1.79
C ASP A 29 -17.12 -13.59 0.37
N ASP A 30 -18.30 -13.00 0.19
CA ASP A 30 -18.74 -12.39 -1.05
C ASP A 30 -18.17 -10.97 -1.28
N ASN A 31 -17.09 -10.58 -0.59
CA ASN A 31 -16.54 -9.21 -0.69
C ASN A 31 -16.14 -8.81 -2.10
N SER A 32 -15.68 -9.76 -2.92
CA SER A 32 -15.39 -9.54 -4.34
C SER A 32 -16.67 -9.26 -5.15
N ALA A 33 -17.76 -9.96 -4.87
CA ALA A 33 -19.06 -9.72 -5.51
C ALA A 33 -19.65 -8.37 -5.08
N VAL A 34 -19.55 -8.04 -3.79
CA VAL A 34 -19.99 -6.73 -3.25
C VAL A 34 -19.16 -5.58 -3.83
N LEU A 35 -17.86 -5.77 -4.07
CA LEU A 35 -17.05 -4.78 -4.80
C LEU A 35 -17.57 -4.56 -6.21
N MET A 36 -17.87 -5.64 -6.94
CA MET A 36 -18.43 -5.54 -8.29
C MET A 36 -19.81 -4.87 -8.29
N ALA A 37 -20.63 -5.10 -7.26
CA ALA A 37 -21.91 -4.42 -7.08
C ALA A 37 -21.70 -2.91 -6.83
N HIS A 38 -20.79 -2.55 -5.92
CA HIS A 38 -20.44 -1.16 -5.63
C HIS A 38 -19.96 -0.41 -6.88
N LEU A 39 -19.11 -1.04 -7.70
CA LEU A 39 -18.61 -0.47 -8.95
C LEU A 39 -19.70 -0.24 -10.00
N ARG A 40 -20.79 -1.02 -9.96
CA ARG A 40 -21.97 -0.84 -10.82
C ARG A 40 -22.97 0.20 -10.27
N GLY A 41 -22.65 0.84 -9.14
CA GLY A 41 -23.53 1.81 -8.49
C GLY A 41 -24.65 1.18 -7.65
N ALA A 42 -24.59 -0.13 -7.40
CA ALA A 42 -25.55 -0.77 -6.51
C ALA A 42 -25.29 -0.35 -5.05
N PRO A 43 -26.35 -0.23 -4.23
CA PRO A 43 -26.20 -0.04 -2.80
C PRO A 43 -25.47 -1.24 -2.19
N VAL A 44 -24.53 -0.96 -1.31
CA VAL A 44 -23.75 -1.96 -0.58
C VAL A 44 -23.81 -1.67 0.90
N ASP A 45 -23.54 -2.70 1.70
CA ASP A 45 -23.57 -2.58 3.15
C ASP A 45 -22.60 -1.47 3.67
N PRO A 46 -23.05 -0.61 4.60
CA PRO A 46 -22.21 0.47 5.14
C PRO A 46 -20.97 -0.01 5.91
N ALA A 47 -21.03 -1.16 6.60
CA ALA A 47 -19.88 -1.73 7.31
C ALA A 47 -18.88 -2.32 6.31
N TRP A 48 -19.36 -2.96 5.25
CA TRP A 48 -18.52 -3.36 4.11
C TRP A 48 -17.79 -2.16 3.50
N LEU A 49 -18.52 -1.09 3.20
CA LEU A 49 -17.97 0.11 2.58
C LEU A 49 -16.93 0.82 3.47
N SER A 50 -17.16 0.81 4.78
CA SER A 50 -16.22 1.38 5.76
C SER A 50 -14.89 0.62 5.77
N THR A 51 -14.95 -0.71 5.71
CA THR A 51 -13.76 -1.57 5.67
C THR A 51 -13.00 -1.39 4.36
N TYR A 52 -13.71 -1.38 3.22
CA TYR A 52 -13.11 -1.10 1.92
C TYR A 52 -12.39 0.25 1.87
N ARG A 53 -13.03 1.32 2.37
CA ARG A 53 -12.46 2.67 2.40
C ARG A 53 -11.20 2.74 3.26
N ARG A 54 -11.19 2.05 4.40
CA ARG A 54 -10.01 1.96 5.28
C ARG A 54 -8.84 1.31 4.55
N LEU A 55 -9.04 0.12 4.00
CA LEU A 55 -8.00 -0.62 3.27
C LEU A 55 -7.47 0.17 2.06
N ARG A 56 -8.37 0.83 1.31
CA ARG A 56 -7.99 1.69 0.18
C ARG A 56 -7.14 2.89 0.62
N ARG A 57 -7.49 3.52 1.74
CA ARG A 57 -6.74 4.65 2.31
C ARG A 57 -5.35 4.22 2.76
N ASP A 58 -5.26 3.09 3.45
CA ASP A 58 -3.99 2.57 3.95
C ASP A 58 -3.06 2.19 2.80
N LEU A 59 -3.57 1.53 1.76
CA LEU A 59 -2.81 1.28 0.54
C LEU A 59 -2.34 2.58 -0.14
N SER A 60 -3.22 3.58 -0.28
CA SER A 60 -2.86 4.86 -0.90
C SER A 60 -1.78 5.60 -0.11
N ARG A 61 -1.85 5.54 1.22
CA ARG A 61 -0.84 6.11 2.12
C ARG A 61 0.49 5.39 1.94
N SER A 62 0.51 4.07 1.90
CA SER A 62 1.72 3.26 1.70
C SER A 62 2.37 3.52 0.34
N VAL A 63 1.59 3.74 -0.72
CA VAL A 63 2.12 4.14 -2.03
C VAL A 63 2.69 5.56 -1.98
N GLY A 64 2.03 6.47 -1.27
CA GLY A 64 2.50 7.84 -1.05
C GLY A 64 3.82 7.89 -0.27
N THR A 65 3.99 7.05 0.75
CA THR A 65 5.25 6.93 1.50
C THR A 65 6.35 6.32 0.63
N ALA A 66 6.05 5.29 -0.17
CA ALA A 66 7.01 4.69 -1.09
C ALA A 66 7.50 5.66 -2.17
N ARG A 67 6.61 6.47 -2.74
CA ARG A 67 6.99 7.52 -3.71
C ARG A 67 7.85 8.62 -3.12
N ARG A 68 7.66 8.93 -1.83
CA ARG A 68 8.39 9.99 -1.12
C ARG A 68 9.72 9.53 -0.54
N SER A 69 10.05 8.23 -0.57
CA SER A 69 11.39 7.75 -0.23
C SER A 69 12.34 8.01 -1.40
N PRO A 70 13.18 9.06 -1.37
CA PRO A 70 14.24 9.20 -2.33
C PRO A 70 15.28 8.15 -1.95
N GLY A 71 15.73 7.33 -2.91
CA GLY A 71 16.95 6.56 -2.70
C GLY A 71 18.10 7.49 -2.31
N PRO A 72 19.14 7.01 -1.61
CA PRO A 72 20.27 7.85 -1.22
C PRO A 72 20.81 8.56 -2.46
N SER A 73 20.67 9.89 -2.48
CA SER A 73 21.21 10.73 -3.54
C SER A 73 22.71 10.42 -3.61
N PRO A 74 23.28 10.03 -4.77
CA PRO A 74 24.71 9.81 -4.85
C PRO A 74 25.37 11.15 -4.58
N ALA A 75 25.99 11.28 -3.40
CA ALA A 75 26.84 12.41 -3.10
C ALA A 75 27.88 12.48 -4.21
N ARG A 76 27.83 13.55 -5.01
CA ARG A 76 28.85 13.85 -6.01
C ARG A 76 30.21 13.80 -5.29
N PRO A 77 31.17 12.97 -5.71
CA PRO A 77 32.49 13.01 -5.12
C PRO A 77 33.08 14.38 -5.45
N SER A 78 33.40 15.15 -4.42
CA SER A 78 34.26 16.32 -4.58
C SER A 78 35.63 15.81 -4.98
N ALA A 79 36.04 16.14 -6.20
CA ALA A 79 37.39 15.91 -6.67
C ALA A 79 38.37 16.75 -5.85
N ASN A 80 39.41 16.11 -5.33
CA ASN A 80 40.65 16.73 -4.91
C ASN A 80 41.79 15.88 -5.47
#